data_AF-A0A957KVR4-F1
#
_entry.id   AF-A0A957KVR4-F1
#
_cell.length_a   1.000
_cell.length_b   1.000
_cell.length_c   1.000
_cell.angle_alpha   90.00
_cell.angle_beta   90.00
_cell.angle_gamma   90.00
#
_symmetry.space_group_name_H-M   'P 1'
#
loop_
_entity.id
_entity.type
_entity.pdbx_description
1 polymer ?
#
loop_
_entity_poly.entity_id
_entity_poly.type
_entity_poly.pdbx_seq_one_letter_code
_entity_poly.pdbx_strand_id
1 'polypeptide(L)'
;WLARTQLGRAEAITPIIGARTAEDLLYAERFEALDLPSPLAPRPSPLLTTEDGSRGLHGRVTDALAPLLARGEIDGIFACGPHGMLAALERLGRQYRVPCQLSWEAYMRCAIGICGACEHDGAVLCLDGPVLSVG
;
A
#
# COMPACT_ATOMS: atom_id res chain seq x y z
N TRP A 1 -4.81 9.04 -6.19
CA TRP A 1 -5.08 8.72 -7.61
C TRP A 1 -5.38 7.24 -7.78
N LEU A 2 -4.48 6.33 -7.39
CA LEU A 2 -4.68 4.88 -7.52
C LEU A 2 -6.00 4.37 -6.95
N ALA A 3 -6.36 4.74 -5.71
CA ALA A 3 -7.65 4.34 -5.15
C ALA A 3 -8.84 4.83 -5.99
N ARG A 4 -8.78 6.07 -6.52
CA ARG A 4 -9.84 6.61 -7.41
C ARG A 4 -9.96 5.83 -8.72
N THR A 5 -8.83 5.42 -9.31
CA THR A 5 -8.87 4.64 -10.57
C THR A 5 -9.36 3.21 -10.35
N GLN A 6 -9.20 2.66 -9.14
CA GLN A 6 -9.68 1.32 -8.80
C GLN A 6 -11.14 1.29 -8.33
N LEU A 7 -11.73 2.41 -7.90
CA LEU A 7 -13.14 2.45 -7.45
C LEU A 7 -14.14 1.94 -8.51
N GLY A 8 -13.82 2.06 -9.80
CA GLY A 8 -14.65 1.54 -10.89
C GLY A 8 -14.24 0.15 -11.40
N ARG A 9 -13.26 -0.50 -10.77
CA ARG A 9 -12.65 -1.76 -11.24
C ARG A 9 -12.62 -2.85 -10.19
N ALA A 10 -12.56 -2.48 -8.91
CA ALA A 10 -12.59 -3.38 -7.77
C ALA A 10 -13.98 -3.38 -7.13
N GLU A 11 -14.41 -4.53 -6.62
CA GLU A 11 -15.65 -4.65 -5.84
C GLU A 11 -15.56 -3.87 -4.52
N ALA A 12 -14.40 -3.94 -3.87
CA ALA A 12 -14.11 -3.23 -2.64
C ALA A 12 -12.64 -2.77 -2.61
N ILE A 13 -12.40 -1.67 -1.89
CA ILE A 13 -11.06 -1.18 -1.58
C ILE A 13 -10.98 -0.98 -0.08
N THR A 14 -9.96 -1.56 0.55
CA THR A 14 -9.68 -1.41 1.98
C THR A 14 -8.40 -0.61 2.17
N PRO A 15 -8.47 0.72 2.35
CA PRO A 15 -7.29 1.52 2.62
C PRO A 15 -6.76 1.16 4.01
N ILE A 16 -5.46 0.92 4.13
CA ILE A 16 -4.79 0.75 5.42
C ILE A 16 -3.70 1.80 5.53
N ILE A 17 -3.78 2.64 6.56
CA ILE A 17 -2.87 3.77 6.77
C ILE A 17 -2.16 3.58 8.11
N GLY A 18 -0.84 3.58 8.09
CA GLY A 18 -0.01 3.44 9.28
C GLY A 18 0.85 4.66 9.51
N ALA A 19 1.01 5.02 10.78
CA ALA A 19 1.85 6.11 11.24
C ALA A 19 2.48 5.75 12.59
N ARG A 20 3.42 6.57 13.08
CA ARG A 20 3.94 6.38 14.45
C ARG A 20 2.94 6.86 15.48
N THR A 21 2.34 8.02 15.25
CA THR A 21 1.35 8.67 16.11
C THR A 21 0.14 9.14 15.31
N ALA A 22 -0.91 9.58 16.00
CA ALA A 22 -2.13 10.08 15.38
C ALA A 22 -1.91 11.37 14.55
N GLU A 23 -0.93 12.19 14.94
CA GLU A 23 -0.57 13.43 14.22
C GLU A 23 0.16 13.14 12.90
N ASP A 24 0.86 12.01 12.84
CA ASP A 24 1.57 11.54 11.65
C ASP A 24 0.63 10.86 10.63
N LEU A 25 -0.65 10.64 10.96
CA LEU A 25 -1.62 10.04 10.03
C LEU A 25 -1.99 11.01 8.92
N LEU A 26 -1.61 10.63 7.69
CA LEU A 26 -1.90 11.42 6.51
C LEU A 26 -3.11 10.87 5.74
N TYR A 27 -3.95 11.78 5.28
CA TYR A 27 -4.97 11.53 4.26
C TYR A 27 -6.09 10.56 4.65
N ALA A 28 -6.28 10.22 5.92
CA ALA A 28 -7.40 9.40 6.38
C ALA A 28 -8.75 9.97 5.89
N GLU A 29 -8.95 11.27 6.10
CA GLU A 29 -10.18 11.99 5.73
C GLU A 29 -10.34 12.07 4.20
N ARG A 30 -9.23 12.01 3.43
CA ARG A 30 -9.30 12.01 1.96
C ARG A 30 -9.81 10.69 1.39
N PHE A 31 -9.54 9.56 2.06
CA PHE A 31 -10.09 8.27 1.66
C PHE A 31 -11.58 8.19 1.96
N GLU A 32 -12.00 8.72 3.11
CA GLU A 32 -13.41 8.87 3.44
C GLU A 32 -14.12 9.79 2.45
N ALA A 33 -13.49 10.88 2.00
CA ALA A 33 -14.10 11.85 1.09
C ALA A 33 -14.00 11.50 -0.42
N LEU A 34 -13.66 10.26 -0.79
CA LEU A 34 -13.54 9.89 -2.21
C LEU A 34 -14.88 10.01 -2.96
N ASP A 35 -14.80 10.55 -4.19
CA ASP A 35 -15.93 10.55 -5.13
C ASP A 35 -16.21 9.12 -5.58
N LEU A 36 -17.44 8.67 -5.35
CA LEU A 36 -17.86 7.31 -5.67
C LEU A 36 -18.43 7.25 -7.10
N PRO A 37 -18.18 6.15 -7.84
CA PRO A 37 -18.69 5.99 -9.20
C PRO A 37 -20.21 5.81 -9.24
N SER A 38 -20.81 5.42 -8.12
CA SER A 38 -22.26 5.28 -7.95
C SER A 38 -22.64 5.60 -6.50
N PRO A 39 -23.83 6.17 -6.22
CA PRO A 39 -24.34 6.38 -4.86
C PRO A 39 -24.50 5.09 -4.05
N LEU A 40 -24.58 3.95 -4.72
CA LEU A 40 -24.71 2.63 -4.09
C LEU A 40 -23.35 1.96 -3.83
N ALA A 41 -22.25 2.54 -4.32
CA ALA A 41 -20.93 1.96 -4.09
C ALA A 41 -20.55 2.09 -2.61
N PRO A 42 -19.99 1.04 -1.97
CA PRO A 42 -19.54 1.13 -0.60
C PRO A 42 -18.39 2.14 -0.51
N ARG A 43 -18.50 3.09 0.42
CA ARG A 43 -17.45 4.07 0.68
C ARG A 43 -16.30 3.36 1.43
N PRO A 44 -15.06 3.46 0.96
CA PRO A 44 -13.93 2.85 1.66
C PRO A 44 -13.72 3.56 3.01
N SER A 45 -13.77 2.79 4.09
CA SER A 45 -13.40 3.25 5.43
C SER A 45 -11.93 2.87 5.68
N PRO A 46 -11.01 3.82 5.88
CA PRO A 46 -9.62 3.49 6.10
C PRO A 46 -9.43 2.78 7.46
N LEU A 47 -8.67 1.69 7.46
CA LEU A 47 -8.15 1.08 8.67
C LEU A 47 -6.90 1.85 9.09
N LEU A 48 -6.94 2.45 10.28
CA LEU A 48 -5.84 3.25 10.80
C LEU A 48 -5.03 2.43 11.80
N THR A 49 -3.71 2.55 11.73
CA THR A 49 -2.78 1.95 12.68
C THR A 49 -1.79 3.01 13.18
N THR A 50 -1.53 3.04 14.48
CA THR A 50 -0.43 3.86 15.04
C THR A 50 0.46 3.04 15.96
N GLU A 51 1.77 3.22 15.83
CA GLU A 51 2.75 2.47 16.64
C GLU A 51 2.65 2.78 18.14
N ASP A 52 2.10 3.93 18.53
CA ASP A 52 1.87 4.33 19.92
C ASP A 52 0.42 4.06 20.42
N GLY A 53 -0.47 3.57 19.54
CA GLY A 53 -1.89 3.36 19.84
C GLY A 53 -2.75 4.61 20.00
N SER A 54 -2.23 5.80 19.69
CA SER A 54 -2.96 7.08 19.80
C SER A 54 -4.19 7.20 18.88
N ARG A 55 -4.27 6.47 17.75
CA ARG A 55 -5.49 6.41 16.91
C ARG A 55 -5.58 5.10 16.13
N GLY A 56 -6.77 4.48 16.14
CA GLY A 56 -6.99 3.21 15.44
C GLY A 56 -6.39 2.01 16.16
N LEU A 57 -5.90 1.03 15.41
CA LEU A 57 -5.24 -0.15 15.97
C LEU A 57 -3.82 0.21 16.43
N HIS A 58 -3.48 -0.13 17.67
CA HIS A 58 -2.10 -0.05 18.14
C HIS A 58 -1.24 -1.09 17.40
N GLY A 59 -0.27 -0.61 16.60
CA GLY A 59 0.61 -1.43 15.78
C GLY A 59 0.89 -0.83 14.41
N ARG A 60 1.22 -1.70 13.45
CA ARG A 60 1.60 -1.37 12.08
C ARG A 60 0.53 -1.82 11.10
N VAL A 61 0.64 -1.36 9.84
CA VAL A 61 -0.28 -1.77 8.76
C VAL A 61 -0.36 -3.28 8.57
N THR A 62 0.72 -4.01 8.87
CA THR A 62 0.76 -5.48 8.80
C THR A 62 -0.16 -6.14 9.82
N ASP A 63 -0.36 -5.52 10.98
CA ASP A 63 -1.23 -6.04 12.03
C ASP A 63 -2.71 -5.88 11.65
N ALA A 64 -3.04 -4.85 10.88
CA ALA A 64 -4.37 -4.70 10.27
C ALA A 64 -4.56 -5.63 9.06
N LEU A 65 -3.53 -5.83 8.25
CA LEU A 65 -3.62 -6.61 7.01
C LEU A 65 -3.63 -8.14 7.24
N ALA A 66 -2.81 -8.66 8.16
CA ALA A 66 -2.64 -10.10 8.34
C ALA A 66 -3.96 -10.84 8.66
N PRO A 67 -4.87 -10.31 9.50
CA PRO A 67 -6.18 -10.93 9.72
C PRO A 67 -7.06 -10.97 8.46
N LEU A 68 -6.99 -9.95 7.60
CA LEU A 68 -7.75 -9.90 6.34
C LEU A 68 -7.25 -10.96 5.36
N LEU A 69 -5.93 -11.12 5.25
CA LEU A 69 -5.29 -12.16 4.45
C LEU A 69 -5.65 -13.57 4.96
N ALA A 70 -5.61 -13.78 6.28
CA ALA A 70 -5.95 -15.07 6.88
C ALA A 70 -7.41 -15.48 6.65
N ARG A 71 -8.32 -14.52 6.46
CA ARG A 71 -9.73 -14.76 6.12
C ARG A 71 -9.98 -14.87 4.61
N GLY A 72 -8.97 -14.65 3.77
CA GLY A 72 -9.12 -14.69 2.31
C GLY A 72 -9.93 -13.52 1.75
N GLU A 73 -9.92 -12.37 2.43
CA GLU A 73 -10.71 -11.19 2.04
C GLU A 73 -9.95 -10.26 1.06
N ILE A 74 -8.70 -10.58 0.71
CA ILE A 74 -7.80 -9.73 -0.06
C ILE A 74 -7.27 -10.50 -1.27
N ASP A 75 -7.63 -10.05 -2.47
CA ASP A 75 -7.18 -10.64 -3.73
C ASP A 75 -5.95 -9.93 -4.34
N GLY A 76 -5.55 -8.79 -3.78
CA GLY A 76 -4.39 -8.04 -4.25
C GLY A 76 -3.95 -6.94 -3.29
N ILE A 77 -2.65 -6.70 -3.23
CA ILE A 77 -2.04 -5.68 -2.38
C ILE A 77 -1.37 -4.62 -3.25
N PHE A 78 -1.68 -3.34 -3.00
CA PHE A 78 -0.96 -2.21 -3.57
C PHE A 78 -0.37 -1.40 -2.42
N ALA A 79 0.93 -1.13 -2.44
CA ALA A 79 1.56 -0.43 -1.34
C ALA A 79 2.70 0.50 -1.78
N CYS A 80 2.85 1.59 -1.04
CA CYS A 80 4.00 2.48 -1.04
C CYS A 80 4.33 2.83 0.41
N GLY A 81 5.60 3.08 0.72
CA GLY A 81 6.03 3.47 2.07
C GLY A 81 7.43 2.96 2.39
N PRO A 82 7.83 2.97 3.67
CA PRO A 82 9.18 2.61 4.07
C PRO A 82 9.58 1.20 3.62
N HIS A 83 10.84 1.01 3.25
CA HIS A 83 11.38 -0.29 2.80
C HIS A 83 11.01 -1.47 3.71
N GLY A 84 11.14 -1.30 5.03
CA GLY A 84 10.81 -2.36 5.99
C GLY A 84 9.33 -2.74 5.97
N MET A 85 8.44 -1.78 5.66
CA MET A 85 7.02 -2.04 5.47
C MET A 85 6.78 -2.80 4.18
N LEU A 86 7.36 -2.37 3.06
CA LEU A 86 7.20 -3.03 1.76
C LEU A 86 7.72 -4.47 1.77
N ALA A 87 8.89 -4.72 2.35
CA ALA A 87 9.44 -6.07 2.49
C ALA A 87 8.54 -6.97 3.37
N ALA A 88 7.93 -6.42 4.42
CA ALA A 88 7.00 -7.17 5.26
C ALA A 88 5.70 -7.52 4.49
N LEU A 89 5.17 -6.59 3.70
CA LEU A 89 4.02 -6.81 2.83
C LEU A 89 4.31 -7.80 1.71
N GLU A 90 5.49 -7.73 1.11
CA GLU A 90 5.95 -8.71 0.12
C GLU A 90 5.95 -10.13 0.69
N ARG A 91 6.53 -10.30 1.87
CA ARG A 91 6.55 -11.59 2.57
C ARG A 91 5.15 -12.10 2.87
N LEU A 92 4.25 -11.22 3.34
CA LEU A 92 2.85 -11.57 3.59
C LEU A 92 2.14 -11.98 2.28
N GLY A 93 2.31 -11.22 1.20
CA GLY A 93 1.76 -11.55 -0.11
C GLY A 93 2.19 -12.93 -0.58
N ARG A 94 3.50 -13.24 -0.53
CA ARG A 94 4.02 -14.58 -0.87
C ARG A 94 3.47 -15.68 0.06
N GLN A 95 3.40 -15.43 1.37
CA GLN A 95 2.88 -16.38 2.34
C GLN A 95 1.42 -16.76 2.07
N TYR A 96 0.58 -15.77 1.75
CA TYR A 96 -0.85 -15.97 1.50
C TYR A 96 -1.18 -16.15 0.00
N ARG A 97 -0.18 -16.17 -0.87
CA ARG A 97 -0.31 -16.26 -2.34
C ARG A 97 -1.21 -15.18 -2.94
N VAL A 98 -1.07 -13.96 -2.42
CA VAL A 98 -1.77 -12.77 -2.88
C VAL A 98 -0.80 -11.91 -3.69
N PRO A 99 -1.14 -11.54 -4.95
CA PRO A 99 -0.28 -10.69 -5.77
C PRO A 99 -0.13 -9.29 -5.16
N CYS A 100 1.09 -8.78 -5.21
CA CYS A 100 1.49 -7.48 -4.69
C CYS A 100 2.03 -6.59 -5.80
N GLN A 101 1.68 -5.31 -5.77
CA GLN A 101 2.35 -4.24 -6.50
C GLN A 101 2.94 -3.26 -5.49
N LEU A 102 4.27 -3.22 -5.42
CA LEU A 102 5.01 -2.48 -4.40
C LEU A 102 5.81 -1.37 -5.06
N SER A 103 5.55 -0.13 -4.66
CA SER A 103 6.27 1.05 -5.15
C SER A 103 7.53 1.25 -4.30
N TRP A 104 8.67 0.80 -4.82
CA TRP A 104 9.96 0.90 -4.15
C TRP A 104 10.63 2.26 -4.41
N GLU A 105 11.49 2.67 -3.48
CA GLU A 105 12.25 3.91 -3.58
C GLU A 105 13.75 3.57 -3.52
N ALA A 106 14.57 4.24 -4.32
CA ALA A 106 16.02 4.12 -4.22
C ALA A 106 16.66 5.46 -4.54
N TYR A 107 17.94 5.59 -4.23
CA TYR A 107 18.68 6.80 -4.58
C TYR A 107 18.72 6.98 -6.11
N MET A 108 18.04 8.01 -6.61
CA MET A 108 17.99 8.32 -8.04
C MET A 108 18.98 9.43 -8.39
N ARG A 109 19.88 9.16 -9.34
CA ARG A 109 20.80 10.16 -9.91
C ARG A 109 20.31 10.67 -11.27
N CYS A 110 20.33 9.81 -12.30
CA CYS A 110 19.95 10.25 -13.65
C CYS A 110 18.43 10.26 -13.90
N ALA A 111 17.68 9.41 -13.21
CA ALA A 111 16.23 9.21 -13.38
C ALA A 111 15.77 8.86 -14.81
N ILE A 112 16.67 8.39 -15.68
CA ILE A 112 16.40 8.05 -17.09
C ILE A 112 17.01 6.71 -17.51
N GLY A 113 17.32 5.82 -16.56
CA GLY A 113 17.76 4.44 -16.82
C GLY A 113 19.24 4.26 -17.17
N ILE A 114 20.04 5.32 -17.26
CA ILE A 114 21.43 5.23 -17.76
C ILE A 114 22.42 4.79 -16.68
N CYS A 115 22.32 5.35 -15.47
CA CYS A 115 23.39 5.21 -14.46
C CYS A 115 23.26 4.00 -13.53
N GLY A 116 22.10 3.35 -13.46
CA GLY A 116 21.85 2.23 -12.55
C GLY A 116 21.83 2.54 -11.03
N ALA A 117 22.04 3.79 -10.61
CA ALA A 117 22.10 4.15 -9.18
C ALA A 117 20.84 3.78 -8.37
N CYS A 118 19.68 3.71 -9.02
CA CYS A 118 18.40 3.33 -8.44
C CYS A 118 18.06 1.85 -8.67
N GLU A 119 19.07 0.98 -8.66
CA GLU A 119 18.85 -0.46 -8.75
C GLU A 119 18.22 -0.98 -7.44
N HIS A 120 17.24 -1.87 -7.59
CA HIS A 120 16.61 -2.60 -6.50
C HIS A 120 16.17 -3.98 -7.00
N ASP A 121 16.72 -5.03 -6.39
CA ASP A 121 16.46 -6.45 -6.73
C ASP A 121 16.60 -6.78 -8.23
N GLY A 122 17.62 -6.22 -8.85
CA GLY A 122 17.97 -6.38 -10.27
C GLY A 122 17.22 -5.46 -11.22
N ALA A 123 16.26 -4.65 -10.74
CA ALA A 123 15.49 -3.71 -11.55
C ALA A 123 16.01 -2.28 -11.41
N VAL A 124 16.13 -1.54 -12.52
CA VAL A 124 16.47 -0.12 -12.50
C VAL A 124 15.19 0.68 -12.30
N LEU A 125 14.89 1.10 -11.07
CA LEU A 125 13.56 1.62 -10.71
C LEU A 125 13.05 2.81 -11.55
N CYS A 126 13.93 3.68 -12.03
CA CYS A 126 13.51 4.80 -12.89
C CYS A 126 13.19 4.42 -14.34
N LEU A 127 13.47 3.19 -14.75
CA LEU A 127 13.16 2.64 -16.08
C LEU A 127 12.16 1.48 -15.98
N ASP A 128 12.43 0.53 -15.09
CA ASP A 128 11.68 -0.72 -14.92
C ASP A 128 10.59 -0.63 -13.84
N GLY A 129 10.65 0.38 -12.97
CA GLY A 129 9.76 0.57 -11.83
C GLY A 129 8.97 1.88 -11.88
N PRO A 130 8.75 2.55 -10.73
CA PRO A 130 9.13 2.16 -9.36
C PRO A 130 8.23 1.06 -8.77
N VAL A 131 7.12 0.74 -9.44
CA VAL A 131 6.18 -0.29 -9.00
C VAL A 131 6.63 -1.65 -9.55
N LEU A 132 7.09 -2.53 -8.67
CA LEU A 132 7.44 -3.90 -9.00
C LEU A 132 6.31 -4.85 -8.58
N SER A 133 6.05 -5.86 -9.40
CA SER A 133 5.06 -6.89 -9.12
C SER A 133 5.71 -8.08 -8.43
N VAL A 134 5.08 -8.59 -7.38
CA VAL A 134 5.51 -9.79 -6.66
C VAL A 134 4.32 -10.70 -6.47
N GLY A 135 4.43 -11.98 -6.82
CA GLY A 135 3.35 -12.97 -6.73
C GLY A 135 3.85 -14.36 -7.04
#